data_AF-A0A926WK03-F1
#
_entry.id   AF-A0A926WK03-F1
#
_cell.length_a   1.000
_cell.length_b   1.000
_cell.length_c   1.000
_cell.angle_alpha   90.00
_cell.angle_beta   90.00
_cell.angle_gamma   90.00
#
_symmetry.space_group_name_H-M   'P 1'
#
loop_
_entity.id
_entity.type
_entity.pdbx_description
1 polymer ?
#
loop_
_entity_poly.entity_id
_entity_poly.type
_entity_poly.pdbx_seq_one_letter_code
_entity_poly.pdbx_strand_id
1 'polypeptide(L)' 'MTRIRDIVQTALTTGYLTVEAENQLRELLTTRYDCEDFNAFMALQEAAMTGQIKQESRESREECGPQKRLGGRL' A
#
# COMPACT_ATOMS: atom_id res chain seq x y z
N MET A 1 -12.51 -8.24 15.52
CA MET A 1 -11.47 -7.20 15.63
C MET A 1 -10.56 -7.37 14.45
N THR A 2 -10.53 -6.41 13.54
CA THR A 2 -9.63 -6.44 12.38
C THR A 2 -8.20 -6.20 12.87
N ARG A 3 -7.28 -7.12 12.57
CA ARG A 3 -5.84 -6.97 12.88
C ARG A 3 -5.08 -6.51 11.63
N ILE A 4 -3.88 -5.99 11.85
CA ILE A 4 -2.98 -5.59 10.74
C ILE A 4 -2.75 -6.77 9.80
N ARG A 5 -2.48 -7.96 10.36
CA ARG A 5 -2.29 -9.20 9.58
C ARG A 5 -3.47 -9.56 8.66
N ASP A 6 -4.71 -9.29 9.06
CA ASP A 6 -5.90 -9.64 8.25
C ASP A 6 -5.99 -8.74 7.01
N ILE A 7 -5.72 -7.44 7.20
CA ILE A 7 -5.69 -6.47 6.11
C ILE A 7 -4.54 -6.77 5.16
N VAL A 8 -3.34 -7.03 5.71
CA VAL A 8 -2.16 -7.40 4.95
C VAL A 8 -2.40 -8.66 4.11
N GLN A 9 -2.96 -9.71 4.72
CA GLN A 9 -3.25 -10.97 4.04
C GLN A 9 -4.23 -10.76 2.89
N THR A 10 -5.27 -9.94 3.12
CA THR A 10 -6.24 -9.59 2.08
C THR A 10 -5.56 -8.88 0.92
N ALA A 11 -4.75 -7.85 1.20
CA ALA A 11 -4.05 -7.08 0.18
C ALA A 11 -3.02 -7.92 -0.61
N LEU A 12 -2.31 -8.84 0.05
CA LEU A 12 -1.41 -9.80 -0.61
C LEU A 12 -2.18 -10.79 -1.50
N THR A 13 -3.37 -11.20 -1.07
CA THR A 13 -4.20 -12.16 -1.81
C THR A 13 -4.84 -11.51 -3.04
N THR A 14 -5.32 -10.26 -2.90
CA THR A 14 -5.95 -9.51 -3.99
C THR A 14 -4.94 -8.82 -4.90
N GLY A 15 -3.71 -8.58 -4.40
CA GLY A 15 -2.72 -7.73 -5.06
C GLY A 15 -3.11 -6.26 -5.06
N TYR A 16 -4.06 -5.85 -4.21
CA TYR A 16 -4.60 -4.49 -4.19
C TYR A 16 -4.87 -4.00 -2.77
N LEU A 17 -4.41 -2.80 -2.46
CA LEU A 17 -4.62 -2.12 -1.19
C LEU A 17 -5.49 -0.87 -1.42
N THR A 18 -6.71 -0.90 -0.88
CA THR A 18 -7.66 0.22 -0.99
C THR A 18 -7.31 1.34 -0.01
N VAL A 19 -7.80 2.55 -0.27
CA VAL A 19 -7.64 3.69 0.64
C VAL A 19 -8.28 3.40 2.01
N GLU A 20 -9.41 2.67 2.07
CA GLU A 20 -10.01 2.32 3.37
C GLU A 20 -9.13 1.35 4.16
N ALA A 21 -8.49 0.39 3.50
CA ALA A 21 -7.55 -0.54 4.13
C ALA A 21 -6.30 0.19 4.65
N GLU A 22 -5.77 1.17 3.90
CA GLU A 22 -4.67 2.02 4.35
C GLU A 22 -5.04 2.87 5.57
N ASN A 23 -6.25 3.44 5.59
CA ASN A 23 -6.74 4.22 6.73
C ASN A 23 -6.84 3.35 7.98
N GLN A 24 -7.39 2.14 7.85
CA GLN A 24 -7.46 1.18 8.96
C GLN A 24 -6.08 0.76 9.45
N LEU A 25 -5.14 0.48 8.54
CA LEU A 25 -3.75 0.17 8.91
C LEU A 25 -3.11 1.31 9.69
N ARG A 26 -3.34 2.56 9.27
CA ARG A 26 -2.81 3.75 9.95
C ARG A 26 -3.34 3.85 11.38
N GLU A 27 -4.63 3.65 11.58
CA GLU A 27 -5.23 3.64 12.93
C GLU A 27 -4.63 2.51 13.78
N LEU A 28 -4.55 1.29 13.24
CA LEU A 28 -4.01 0.14 13.98
C LEU A 28 -2.53 0.32 14.35
N LEU A 29 -1.72 0.90 13.47
CA LEU A 29 -0.30 1.18 13.72
C LEU A 29 -0.08 2.30 14.74
N THR A 30 -1.07 3.17 15.00
CA THR A 30 -0.99 4.15 16.09
C THR A 30 -1.28 3.53 17.46
N THR A 31 -1.90 2.35 17.49
CA THR A 31 -2.18 1.60 18.71
C THR A 31 -1.07 0.59 19.02
N ARG A 32 -1.18 -0.15 20.13
CA ARG A 32 -0.25 -1.24 20.43
C ARG A 32 -0.51 -2.41 19.49
N TYR A 33 0.49 -2.75 18.69
CA TYR A 33 0.54 -3.96 17.86
C TYR A 33 1.66 -4.89 18.31
N ASP A 34 1.54 -6.17 17.98
CA ASP A 34 2.54 -7.18 18.31
C ASP A 34 3.58 -7.35 17.18
N CYS A 35 4.60 -8.18 17.43
CA CYS A 35 5.65 -8.44 16.44
C CYS A 35 5.12 -9.14 15.18
N GLU A 36 4.03 -9.89 15.26
CA GLU A 36 3.44 -10.57 14.10
C GLU A 36 2.79 -9.55 13.17
N ASP A 37 2.03 -8.61 13.73
CA ASP A 37 1.43 -7.51 13.00
C ASP A 37 2.49 -6.58 12.40
N PHE A 38 3.61 -6.35 13.12
CA PHE A 38 4.74 -5.62 12.57
C PHE A 38 5.36 -6.33 11.36
N ASN A 39 5.63 -7.64 11.47
CA ASN A 39 6.20 -8.42 10.38
C ASN A 39 5.26 -8.48 9.16
N ALA A 40 3.95 -8.63 9.40
CA ALA A 40 2.95 -8.57 8.35
C ALA A 40 2.98 -7.21 7.65
N PHE A 41 3.05 -6.11 8.41
CA PHE A 41 3.17 -4.79 7.83
C PHE A 41 4.45 -4.60 7.00
N MET A 42 5.59 -5.13 7.45
CA MET A 42 6.83 -5.08 6.68
C MET A 42 6.73 -5.83 5.35
N ALA A 43 6.10 -7.00 5.34
CA ALA A 43 5.85 -7.77 4.12
C ALA A 43 4.93 -7.01 3.15
N LEU A 44 3.91 -6.30 3.67
CA LEU A 44 3.05 -5.44 2.86
C LEU A 44 3.83 -4.29 2.21
N GLN A 45 4.72 -3.64 2.96
CA GLN A 45 5.55 -2.56 2.44
C GLN A 45 6.49 -3.06 1.33
N GLU A 46 7.12 -4.22 1.52
CA GLU A 46 7.97 -4.86 0.50
C GLU A 46 7.16 -5.21 -0.77
N ALA A 47 6.00 -5.84 -0.62
CA ALA A 47 5.13 -6.21 -1.74
C ALA A 47 4.62 -4.97 -2.51
N ALA A 48 4.35 -3.86 -1.82
CA ALA A 48 4.02 -2.60 -2.47
C ALA A 48 5.22 -1.97 -3.20
N MET A 49 6.41 -2.01 -2.60
CA MET A 49 7.65 -1.48 -3.21
C MET A 49 8.06 -2.26 -4.46
N THR A 50 7.90 -3.59 -4.45
CA THR A 50 8.21 -4.47 -5.58
C THR A 50 7.11 -4.48 -6.65
N GLY A 51 5.98 -3.80 -6.41
CA GLY A 51 4.86 -3.71 -7.34
C GLY A 51 3.97 -4.96 -7.36
N GLN A 52 4.11 -5.87 -6.40
CA GLN A 52 3.21 -7.02 -6.23
C GLN A 52 1.82 -6.58 -5.73
N ILE A 53 1.75 -5.46 -5.01
CA ILE A 53 0.50 -4.85 -4.55
C ILE A 53 0.38 -3.46 -5.17
N LYS A 54 -0.77 -3.20 -5.78
CA LYS A 54 -1.15 -1.85 -6.21
C LYS A 54 -1.83 -1.10 -5.08
N GLN A 55 -1.45 0.15 -4.88
CA GLN A 55 -2.04 1.06 -3.90
C GLN A 55 -2.97 2.03 -4.61
N GLU A 56 -4.23 2.07 -4.19
CA GLU A 56 -5.25 2.97 -4.75
C GLU A 56 -4.86 4.45 -4.58
N SER A 57 -4.20 4.81 -3.46
CA SER A 57 -3.72 6.18 -3.23
C SER A 57 -2.64 6.62 -4.23
N ARG A 58 -1.85 5.67 -4.77
CA ARG A 58 -0.83 5.97 -5.78
C ARG A 58 -1.44 6.07 -7.17
N GLU A 59 -2.40 5.21 -7.50
CA GLU A 59 -3.11 5.25 -8.78
C GLU A 59 -3.90 6.55 -8.94
N SER A 60 -4.61 6.98 -7.89
CA SER A 60 -5.31 8.27 -7.85
C SER A 60 -4.39 9.49 -7.96
N ARG A 61 -3.09 9.34 -7.68
CA ARG A 61 -2.07 10.38 -7.87
C ARG A 61 -1.46 10.38 -9.28
N GLU A 62 -1.55 9.27 -9.99
CA GLU A 62 -1.14 9.16 -11.40
C GLU A 62 -2.17 9.76 -12.37
N GLU A 63 -3.39 10.04 -11.92
CA GLU A 63 -4.44 10.63 -12.77
C GLU A 63 -4.33 12.16 -12.97
N CYS A 64 -3.35 12.83 -12.34
CA CYS A 64 -3.03 14.24 -12.65
C CYS A 64 -1.81 14.40 -13.57
N GLY A 65 -2.02 14.16 -14.86
CA GLY A 65 -1.39 14.95 -15.94
C GLY A 65 -0.54 14.17 -16.96
N PRO A 66 -0.76 14.36 -18.28
CA PRO A 66 0.14 13.86 -19.31
C PRO A 66 1.38 14.77 -19.41
N GLN A 67 2.38 14.60 -18.54
CA GLN A 67 3.70 15.18 -18.81
C GLN A 67 4.56 14.14 -19.52
N LYS A 68 4.18 13.88 -20.78
CA LYS A 68 5.00 13.18 -21.75
C LYS A 68 6.34 13.90 -21.85
N ARG A 69 7.40 13.15 -21.57
CA ARG A 69 8.77 13.30 -22.09
C ARG A 69 8.98 14.55 -22.96
N LEU A 70 9.57 15.60 -22.39
CA LEU A 70 10.38 16.50 -23.20
C LEU A 70 11.62 15.72 -23.60
N GLY A 71 11.59 15.22 -24.84
CA GLY A 71 12.70 14.59 -25.50
C GLY A 71 13.89 15.54 -25.58
N GLY A 72 15.08 14.96 -25.47
CA GLY A 72 16.30 15.64 -25.87
C GLY A 72 16.28 16.01 -27.36
N ARG A 73 17.00 17.09 -27.66
CA ARG A 73 17.50 17.65 -28.94
C ARG A 73 17.40 19.17 -28.81
N LEU A 74 18.41 19.99 -29.04
CA LEU A 74 19.76 19.86 -29.61
C LEU A 74 20.64 20.90 -28.92
#